data_AF-A0A0Q4MDQ5-F1
#
_entry.id   AF-A0A0Q4MDQ5-F1
#
_cell.length_a   1.000
_cell.length_b   1.000
_cell.length_c   1.000
_cell.angle_alpha   90.00
_cell.angle_beta   90.00
_cell.angle_gamma   90.00
#
_symmetry.space_group_name_H-M   'P 1'
#
loop_
_entity.id
_entity.type
_entity.pdbx_description
1 polymer ?
#
loop_
_entity_poly.entity_id
_entity_poly.type
_entity_poly.pdbx_seq_one_letter_code
_entity_poly.pdbx_strand_id
1 'polypeptide(L)'
;MSNAPDAHLTDEVIVAAFGGCNFGRTDYRTILAETVLKRAAGYHSGWTATTICMNLGLLSMRTQAATKLGLVFAFHHYYQPKVRAAFTAEVPDA
;
A
#
# COMPACT_ATOMS: atom_id res chain seq x y z
N MET A 1 -0.82 10.54 -17.73
CA MET A 1 -0.35 10.48 -16.32
C MET A 1 -1.57 10.24 -15.47
N SER A 2 -1.62 9.15 -14.71
CA SER A 2 -2.79 8.82 -13.88
C SER A 2 -2.88 9.78 -12.69
N ASN A 3 -4.00 10.49 -12.56
CA ASN A 3 -4.34 11.34 -11.42
C ASN A 3 -4.71 10.52 -10.15
N ALA A 4 -4.04 9.38 -9.94
CA ALA A 4 -4.32 8.51 -8.83
C ALA A 4 -3.89 9.18 -7.51
N PRO A 5 -4.71 9.16 -6.44
CA PRO A 5 -4.40 9.83 -5.17
C PRO A 5 -3.06 9.41 -4.55
N ASP A 6 -2.64 8.17 -4.81
CA ASP A 6 -1.42 7.53 -4.34
C ASP A 6 -0.25 7.60 -5.33
N ALA A 7 -0.38 8.34 -6.44
CA ALA A 7 0.66 8.41 -7.48
C ALA A 7 2.03 8.94 -6.99
N HIS A 8 2.05 9.69 -5.88
CA HIS A 8 3.28 10.18 -5.25
C HIS A 8 4.02 9.12 -4.43
N LEU A 9 3.41 7.96 -4.17
CA LEU A 9 4.00 6.84 -3.44
C LEU A 9 4.75 5.91 -4.41
N THR A 10 5.80 6.47 -5.02
CA THR A 10 6.70 5.73 -5.93
C THR A 10 7.51 4.67 -5.18
N ASP A 11 8.14 3.75 -5.91
CA ASP A 11 8.97 2.72 -5.28
C ASP A 11 10.14 3.34 -4.50
N GLU A 12 10.73 4.41 -5.02
CA GLU A 12 11.83 5.12 -4.37
C GLU A 12 11.39 5.73 -3.03
N VAL A 13 10.20 6.36 -3.00
CA VAL A 13 9.63 6.93 -1.77
C VAL A 13 9.37 5.82 -0.75
N ILE A 14 8.83 4.69 -1.19
CA ILE A 14 8.53 3.55 -0.32
C ILE A 14 9.83 2.93 0.20
N VAL A 15 10.80 2.62 -0.65
CA VAL A 15 12.09 2.05 -0.24
C VAL A 15 12.81 2.97 0.75
N ALA A 16 12.82 4.28 0.48
CA ALA A 16 13.42 5.26 1.40
C ALA A 16 12.73 5.24 2.77
N ALA A 17 11.41 5.10 2.82
CA ALA A 17 10.65 5.04 4.07
C ALA A 17 10.94 3.78 4.91
N PHE A 18 11.41 2.70 4.27
CA PHE A 18 11.85 1.47 4.94
C PHE A 18 13.35 1.46 5.27
N GLY A 19 14.07 2.53 4.94
CA GLY A 19 15.52 2.64 5.17
C GLY A 19 15.90 2.33 6.62
N GLY A 20 16.85 1.41 6.81
CA GLY A 20 17.33 1.00 8.13
C GLY A 20 16.41 0.05 8.91
N CYS A 21 15.29 -0.40 8.33
CA CYS A 21 14.39 -1.37 8.96
C CYS A 21 14.59 -2.78 8.39
N ASN A 22 14.53 -3.81 9.24
CA ASN A 22 14.52 -5.21 8.81
C ASN A 22 13.15 -5.85 9.06
N PHE A 23 12.46 -6.22 7.97
CA PHE A 23 11.17 -6.88 7.99
C PHE A 23 11.23 -8.37 7.61
N GLY A 24 12.43 -8.90 7.29
CA GLY A 24 12.60 -10.26 6.75
C GLY A 24 12.00 -10.48 5.36
N ARG A 25 11.46 -9.43 4.73
CA ARG A 25 10.87 -9.40 3.38
C ARG A 25 11.02 -8.01 2.76
N THR A 26 11.01 -7.92 1.43
CA THR A 26 11.29 -6.69 0.66
C THR A 26 10.12 -6.21 -0.20
N ASP A 27 8.97 -6.86 -0.10
CA ASP A 27 7.71 -6.48 -0.74
C ASP A 27 7.01 -5.39 0.09
N TYR A 28 7.68 -4.25 0.20
CA TYR A 28 7.27 -3.12 1.05
C TYR A 28 5.87 -2.59 0.73
N ARG A 29 5.47 -2.56 -0.55
CA ARG A 29 4.10 -2.21 -0.95
C ARG A 29 3.06 -3.12 -0.31
N THR A 30 3.33 -4.43 -0.28
CA THR A 30 2.45 -5.41 0.36
C THR A 30 2.41 -5.20 1.87
N ILE A 31 3.55 -4.95 2.52
CA ILE A 31 3.60 -4.64 3.96
C ILE A 31 2.74 -3.41 4.30
N LEU A 32 2.85 -2.34 3.51
CA LEU A 32 2.04 -1.13 3.70
C LEU A 32 0.55 -1.42 3.49
N ALA A 33 0.18 -2.11 2.41
CA ALA A 33 -1.21 -2.44 2.10
C ALA A 33 -1.85 -3.35 3.18
N GLU A 34 -1.13 -4.39 3.62
CA GLU A 34 -1.56 -5.25 4.72
C GLU A 34 -1.77 -4.46 6.02
N THR A 35 -0.85 -3.54 6.34
CA THR A 35 -0.91 -2.71 7.55
C THR A 35 -2.13 -1.81 7.53
N VAL A 36 -2.41 -1.17 6.38
CA VAL A 36 -3.62 -0.36 6.20
C VAL A 36 -4.88 -1.21 6.39
N LEU A 37 -4.95 -2.38 5.74
CA LEU A 37 -6.14 -3.24 5.84
C LEU A 37 -6.37 -3.76 7.26
N LYS A 38 -5.31 -4.18 7.96
CA LYS A 38 -5.40 -4.59 9.36
C LYS A 38 -5.98 -3.48 10.22
N ARG A 39 -5.47 -2.25 10.09
CA ARG A 39 -5.97 -1.09 10.83
C ARG A 39 -7.39 -0.72 10.47
N ALA A 40 -7.75 -0.76 9.19
CA ALA A 40 -9.12 -0.52 8.73
C ALA A 40 -10.12 -1.55 9.31
N ALA A 41 -9.69 -2.79 9.51
CA ALA A 41 -10.49 -3.86 10.10
C ALA A 41 -10.42 -3.91 11.65
N GLY A 42 -9.73 -2.97 12.30
CA GLY A 42 -9.61 -2.92 13.76
C GLY A 42 -8.54 -3.83 14.37
N TYR A 43 -7.69 -4.46 13.54
CA TYR A 43 -6.55 -5.25 14.01
C TYR A 43 -5.34 -4.40 14.34
N HIS A 44 -4.50 -4.92 15.24
CA HIS A 44 -3.19 -4.37 15.54
C HIS A 44 -2.17 -4.69 14.42
N SER A 45 -1.15 -3.84 14.28
CA SER A 45 0.00 -4.07 13.40
C SER A 45 1.28 -3.64 14.10
N GLY A 46 2.43 -4.18 13.68
CA GLY A 46 3.72 -3.84 14.27
C GLY A 46 3.97 -2.33 14.29
N TRP A 47 4.68 -1.86 15.33
CA TRP A 47 4.94 -0.44 15.54
C TRP A 47 5.64 0.20 14.34
N THR A 48 6.75 -0.39 13.89
CA THR A 48 7.54 0.14 12.76
C THR A 48 6.71 0.32 11.50
N ALA A 49 5.94 -0.69 11.09
CA ALA A 49 5.07 -0.59 9.92
C ALA A 49 3.97 0.46 10.11
N THR A 50 3.37 0.54 11.30
CA THR A 50 2.37 1.57 11.63
C THR A 50 2.98 2.96 11.48
N THR A 51 4.18 3.20 12.04
CA THR A 51 4.87 4.49 11.97
C THR A 51 5.19 4.88 10.54
N ILE A 52 5.69 3.95 9.71
CA ILE A 52 5.94 4.19 8.29
C ILE A 52 4.63 4.58 7.58
N CYS A 53 3.55 3.82 7.80
CA CYS A 53 2.25 4.14 7.20
C CYS A 53 1.72 5.51 7.65
N MET A 54 1.94 5.92 8.91
CA MET A 54 1.56 7.25 9.37
C MET A 54 2.41 8.34 8.68
N ASN A 55 3.73 8.15 8.60
CA ASN A 55 4.65 9.09 7.94
C ASN A 55 4.33 9.28 6.44
N LEU A 56 3.87 8.22 5.78
CA LEU A 56 3.40 8.26 4.38
C LEU A 56 1.95 8.74 4.23
N GLY A 57 1.25 9.10 5.32
CA GLY A 57 -0.14 9.56 5.28
C GLY A 57 -1.17 8.47 5.00
N LEU A 58 -0.78 7.19 4.99
CA LEU A 58 -1.66 6.04 4.82
C LEU A 58 -2.53 5.78 6.07
N LEU A 59 -2.01 6.16 7.25
CA LEU A 59 -2.72 6.12 8.52
C LEU A 59 -2.73 7.52 9.17
N SER A 60 -3.76 7.79 9.97
CA SER A 60 -3.86 8.99 10.80
C SER A 60 -2.79 8.98 11.91
N MET A 61 -2.03 10.07 12.03
CA MET A 61 -1.09 10.29 13.15
C MET A 61 -1.77 10.29 14.52
N ARG A 62 -3.05 10.71 14.59
CA ARG A 62 -3.79 10.85 15.85
C ARG A 62 -4.43 9.54 16.29
N THR A 63 -5.03 8.82 15.34
CA THR A 63 -5.93 7.70 15.64
C THR A 63 -5.44 6.37 15.11
N GLN A 64 -4.38 6.36 14.30
CA GLN A 64 -3.87 5.17 13.58
C GLN A 64 -4.91 4.53 12.64
N ALA A 65 -6.04 5.20 12.41
CA ALA A 65 -7.08 4.77 11.48
C ALA A 65 -6.61 4.95 10.03
N ALA A 66 -7.08 4.07 9.14
CA ALA A 66 -6.79 4.18 7.71
C ALA A 66 -7.34 5.48 7.12
N THR A 67 -6.50 6.19 6.37
CA THR A 67 -6.93 7.39 5.63
C THR A 67 -7.55 6.97 4.28
N LYS A 68 -8.21 7.91 3.60
CA LYS A 68 -8.66 7.68 2.22
C LYS A 68 -7.49 7.30 1.30
N LEU A 69 -6.34 7.96 1.46
CA LEU A 69 -5.11 7.63 0.73
C LEU A 69 -4.67 6.18 1.00
N GLY A 70 -4.65 5.79 2.28
CA GLY A 70 -4.33 4.41 2.68
C GLY A 70 -5.24 3.39 2.02
N LEU A 71 -6.56 3.59 2.10
CA LEU A 71 -7.55 2.68 1.53
C LEU A 71 -7.42 2.58 0.00
N VAL A 72 -7.19 3.69 -0.70
CA VAL A 72 -6.96 3.70 -2.15
C VAL A 72 -5.67 2.94 -2.50
N PHE A 73 -4.58 3.18 -1.76
CA PHE A 73 -3.31 2.48 -1.96
C PHE A 73 -3.47 0.97 -1.79
N ALA A 74 -4.13 0.52 -0.71
CA ALA A 74 -4.39 -0.90 -0.49
C ALA A 74 -5.31 -1.50 -1.57
N PHE A 75 -6.34 -0.75 -1.98
CA PHE A 75 -7.22 -1.16 -3.08
C PHE A 75 -6.45 -1.33 -4.39
N HIS A 76 -5.64 -0.36 -4.81
CA HIS A 76 -4.82 -0.47 -6.02
C HIS A 76 -3.85 -1.64 -5.94
N HIS A 77 -3.21 -1.86 -4.79
CA HIS A 77 -2.28 -2.97 -4.62
C HIS A 77 -2.92 -4.34 -4.89
N TYR A 78 -4.14 -4.58 -4.40
CA TYR A 78 -4.79 -5.90 -4.54
C TYR A 78 -5.74 -6.02 -5.74
N TYR A 79 -6.34 -4.91 -6.19
CA TYR A 79 -7.40 -4.91 -7.22
C TYR A 79 -6.87 -4.64 -8.63
N GLN A 80 -5.99 -3.65 -8.83
CA GLN A 80 -5.49 -3.31 -10.17
C GLN A 80 -4.77 -4.48 -10.87
N PRO A 81 -3.91 -5.27 -10.20
CA PRO A 81 -3.24 -6.40 -10.86
C PRO A 81 -4.23 -7.45 -11.38
N LYS A 82 -5.30 -7.72 -10.64
CA LYS A 82 -6.30 -8.74 -11.00
C LYS A 82 -7.18 -8.30 -12.19
N VAL A 83 -7.55 -7.01 -12.23
CA VAL A 83 -8.34 -6.46 -13.33
C VAL A 83 -7.52 -6.36 -14.61
N ARG A 84 -6.26 -5.88 -14.53
CA ARG A 84 -5.37 -5.85 -15.71
C ARG A 84 -5.15 -7.25 -16.28
N ALA A 85 -4.85 -8.23 -15.43
CA ALA A 85 -4.66 -9.62 -15.85
C ALA A 85 -5.91 -10.16 -16.58
N ALA A 86 -7.11 -9.89 -16.06
CA ALA A 86 -8.37 -10.30 -16.69
C ALA A 86 -8.57 -9.68 -18.09
N PHE A 87 -8.21 -8.41 -18.30
CA PHE A 87 -8.32 -7.76 -19.61
C PHE A 87 -7.24 -8.20 -20.62
N THR A 88 -6.03 -8.56 -20.19
CA THR A 88 -4.98 -9.09 -21.08
C THR A 88 -5.14 -10.57 -21.41
N ALA A 89 -5.93 -11.32 -20.64
CA ALA A 89 -6.15 -12.76 -20.88
C ALA A 89 -7.17 -13.05 -21.99
N GLU A 90 -7.86 -12.03 -22.54
CA GLU A 90 -8.94 -12.19 -23.53
C GLU A 90 -8.54 -11.90 -24.99
N VAL A 91 -7.26 -11.68 -25.30
CA VAL A 91 -6.81 -11.62 -26.71
C VAL A 91 -5.94 -12.86 -27.00
N PRO A 92 -6.54 -13.97 -27.50
CA PRO A 92 -5.75 -15.00 -28.14
C PRO A 92 -5.14 -14.40 -29.41
N ASP A 93 -3.83 -14.55 -29.57
CA ASP A 93 -3.13 -14.19 -30.81
C ASP A 93 -3.86 -14.80 -32.02
N ALA A 94 -4.17 -13.93 -32.98
CA ALA A 94 -4.86 -14.24 -34.22
C ALA A 94 -4.03 -15.15 -35.14
#